data_AF-A0A9E3FNA1-F1
#
_entry.id   AF-A0A9E3FNA1-F1
#
_cell.length_a   1.000
_cell.length_b   1.000
_cell.length_c   1.000
_cell.angle_alpha   90.00
_cell.angle_beta   90.00
_cell.angle_gamma   90.00
#
_symmetry.space_group_name_H-M   'P 1'
#
loop_
_entity.id
_entity.type
_entity.pdbx_description
1 polymer ?
#
loop_
_entity_poly.entity_id
_entity_poly.type
_entity_poly.pdbx_seq_one_letter_code
_entity_poly.pdbx_strand_id
1 'polypeptide(L)' 'MSEPPSSIDNDHYERACDQAIAMCDGNLRSTIKALIMANEYLELELFELRAAIASTCVPKQQAARSSAA' A
#
# COMPACT_ATOMS: atom_id res chain seq x y z
N MET A 1 -14.60 1.09 -17.57
CA MET A 1 -14.63 -0.39 -17.68
C MET A 1 -13.27 -0.86 -17.24
N SER A 2 -13.18 -1.60 -16.13
CA SER A 2 -11.93 -2.18 -15.67
C SER A 2 -11.52 -3.28 -16.66
N GLU A 3 -10.33 -3.16 -17.25
CA GLU A 3 -9.73 -4.22 -18.06
C GLU A 3 -9.68 -5.51 -17.20
N PRO A 4 -10.10 -6.67 -17.71
CA PRO A 4 -10.00 -7.91 -16.95
C PRO A 4 -8.51 -8.14 -16.64
N PRO A 5 -8.17 -8.57 -15.40
CA PRO A 5 -6.77 -8.84 -15.05
C PRO A 5 -6.19 -9.78 -16.11
N SER A 6 -5.08 -9.35 -16.70
CA SER A 6 -4.40 -10.12 -17.72
C SER A 6 -4.06 -11.49 -17.14
N SER A 7 -4.21 -12.57 -17.90
CA SER A 7 -4.01 -13.94 -17.39
C SER A 7 -2.63 -14.16 -16.74
N ILE A 8 -1.64 -13.36 -17.13
CA ILE A 8 -0.28 -13.35 -16.58
C ILE A 8 -0.27 -12.92 -15.10
N ASP A 9 -1.10 -11.94 -14.73
CA ASP A 9 -1.20 -11.47 -13.35
C ASP A 9 -1.80 -12.57 -12.46
N ASN A 10 -2.77 -13.33 -12.99
CA ASN A 10 -3.38 -14.45 -12.27
C ASN A 10 -2.34 -15.55 -11.97
N ASP A 11 -1.53 -15.95 -12.95
CA ASP A 11 -0.49 -16.97 -12.76
C ASP A 11 0.58 -16.56 -11.74
N HIS A 12 0.92 -15.27 -11.68
CA HIS A 12 1.84 -14.76 -10.67
C HIS A 12 1.24 -14.86 -9.26
N TYR A 13 -0.02 -14.45 -9.09
CA TYR A 13 -0.68 -14.51 -7.79
C TYR A 13 -0.90 -15.95 -7.31
N GLU A 14 -1.27 -16.88 -8.20
CA GLU A 14 -1.40 -18.29 -7.82
C GLU A 14 -0.08 -18.87 -7.29
N ARG A 15 1.06 -18.60 -7.96
CA ARG A 15 2.38 -19.03 -7.47
C ARG A 15 2.75 -18.39 -6.13
N ALA A 16 2.43 -17.11 -5.94
CA ALA A 16 2.68 -16.42 -4.67
C ALA A 16 1.81 -17.00 -3.54
N CYS A 17 0.55 -17.36 -3.84
CA CYS A 17 -0.35 -18.06 -2.91
C CYS A 17 0.22 -19.41 -2.51
N ASP A 18 0.63 -20.24 -3.48
CA ASP A 18 1.25 -21.55 -3.22
C ASP A 18 2.48 -21.42 -2.33
N GLN A 19 3.33 -20.42 -2.59
CA GLN A 19 4.50 -20.13 -1.78
C GLN A 19 4.11 -19.74 -0.34
N ALA A 20 3.14 -18.84 -0.18
CA ALA A 20 2.68 -18.39 1.14
C ALA A 20 2.05 -19.53 1.97
N ILE A 21 1.32 -20.44 1.31
CA ILE A 21 0.76 -21.63 1.91
C ILE A 21 1.88 -22.59 2.36
N ALA A 22 2.86 -22.83 1.49
CA ALA A 22 4.01 -23.69 1.80
C ALA A 22 4.85 -23.15 2.98
N MET A 23 5.05 -21.82 3.07
CA MET A 23 5.75 -21.19 4.19
C MET A 23 5.01 -21.31 5.54
N CYS A 24 3.71 -21.56 5.51
CA CYS A 24 2.89 -21.76 6.72
C CYS A 24 2.56 -23.24 6.96
N ASP A 25 3.37 -24.16 6.43
CA ASP A 25 3.18 -25.62 6.55
C ASP A 25 1.80 -26.10 6.07
N GLY A 26 1.24 -25.43 5.05
CA GLY A 26 -0.10 -25.74 4.52
C GLY A 26 -1.27 -25.21 5.37
N ASN A 27 -1.01 -24.51 6.48
CA ASN A 27 -2.06 -23.98 7.34
C ASN A 27 -2.68 -22.70 6.78
N LEU A 28 -3.78 -22.84 6.04
CA LEU A 28 -4.50 -21.72 5.43
C LEU A 28 -4.92 -20.63 6.44
N ARG A 29 -5.30 -20.99 7.67
CA ARG A 29 -5.69 -19.99 8.69
C ARG A 29 -4.48 -19.15 9.10
N SER A 30 -3.31 -19.77 9.26
CA SER A 30 -2.06 -19.05 9.54
C SER A 30 -1.61 -18.21 8.35
N THR A 31 -1.71 -18.74 7.13
CA THR A 31 -1.40 -18.00 5.89
C THR A 31 -2.26 -16.76 5.75
N ILE A 32 -3.59 -16.90 5.85
CA ILE A 32 -4.53 -15.77 5.74
C ILE A 32 -4.24 -14.73 6.82
N LYS A 33 -3.99 -15.17 8.07
CA LYS A 33 -3.66 -14.25 9.16
C LYS A 33 -2.37 -13.46 8.87
N ALA A 34 -1.32 -14.14 8.39
CA ALA A 34 -0.06 -13.50 8.03
C ALA A 34 -0.24 -12.47 6.90
N LEU A 35 -1.01 -12.82 5.86
CA LEU A 35 -1.30 -11.93 4.74
C LEU A 35 -2.10 -10.69 5.18
N ILE A 36 -3.08 -10.84 6.06
CA ILE A 36 -3.85 -9.71 6.63
C ILE A 36 -2.92 -8.80 7.43
N MET A 37 -2.08 -9.35 8.30
CA MET A 37 -1.13 -8.56 9.11
C MET A 37 -0.13 -7.81 8.23
N ALA A 38 0.39 -8.45 7.18
CA ALA A 38 1.29 -7.81 6.23
C ALA A 38 0.60 -6.67 5.47
N ASN A 39 -0.66 -6.87 5.07
CA ASN A 39 -1.43 -5.85 4.38
C ASN A 39 -1.69 -4.63 5.28
N GLU A 40 -2.14 -4.84 6.53
CA GLU A 40 -2.36 -3.77 7.52
C GLU A 40 -1.08 -2.96 7.77
N TYR A 41 0.07 -3.64 7.87
CA TYR A 41 1.37 -2.99 8.03
C TYR A 41 1.73 -2.10 6.82
N LEU A 42 1.55 -2.61 5.59
CA LEU A 42 1.82 -1.83 4.37
C LEU A 42 0.87 -0.64 4.21
N GLU A 43 -0.40 -0.79 4.58
CA GLU A 43 -1.36 0.32 4.59
C GLU A 43 -0.95 1.43 5.56
N LEU A 44 -0.42 1.06 6.73
CA LEU A 44 0.13 2.02 7.70
C LEU A 44 1.35 2.75 7.14
N GLU A 45 2.34 2.03 6.59
CA GLU A 45 3.52 2.66 5.98
C GLU A 45 3.15 3.62 4.85
N LEU A 46 2.19 3.25 4.01
CA LEU A 46 1.68 4.12 2.95
C LEU A 46 0.99 5.36 3.50
N PHE A 47 0.22 5.23 4.59
CA PHE A 47 -0.41 6.36 5.25
C PHE A 47 0.64 7.35 5.78
N GLU A 48 1.66 6.84 6.49
CA GLU A 48 2.76 7.65 7.02
C GLU A 48 3.53 8.36 5.92
N LEU A 49 3.87 7.64 4.84
CA LEU A 49 4.59 8.20 3.70
C LEU A 49 3.79 9.33 3.03
N ARG A 50 2.48 9.13 2.83
CA ARG A 50 1.59 10.17 2.26
C ARG A 50 1.50 11.40 3.16
N ALA A 51 1.44 11.21 4.49
CA ALA A 51 1.42 12.31 5.44
C ALA A 51 2.73 13.12 5.40
N ALA A 52 3.88 12.45 5.33
CA ALA A 52 5.18 13.08 5.20
C ALA A 52 5.28 13.91 3.91
N ILE A 53 4.85 13.34 2.77
CA ILE A 53 4.82 14.06 1.48
C ILE A 53 3.89 15.28 1.56
N ALA A 54 2.69 15.14 2.15
CA ALA A 54 1.76 16.27 2.28
C ALA A 54 2.34 17.41 3.13
N SER A 55 3.02 17.09 4.23
CA SER A 55 3.65 18.09 5.11
C SER A 55 4.80 18.86 4.44
N THR A 56 5.52 18.22 3.52
CA THR A 56 6.65 18.84 2.80
C THR A 56 6.21 19.66 1.59
N CYS A 57 4.95 19.53 1.15
CA CYS A 57 4.42 20.18 -0.04
C CYS A 57 3.60 21.46 0.23
N VAL A 58 3.72 22.14 1.38
CA VAL A 58 3.03 23.43 1.59
C VAL A 58 3.76 24.55 0.82
N PRO A 59 3.24 25.07 -0.31
CA PRO A 59 3.84 26.25 -0.93
C PRO A 59 3.71 27.43 0.03
N LYS A 60 4.86 28.04 0.37
CA LYS A 60 4.93 29.34 1.07
C LYS A 60 4.28 30.42 0.22
N GLN A 61 2.96 30.54 0.27
CA GLN A 61 2.24 31.58 -0.47
C GLN A 61 1.39 32.42 0.48
N GLN A 62 2.04 33.08 1.45
CA GLN A 62 1.41 34.14 2.26
C GLN A 62 2.44 34.94 3.07
N ALA A 63 3.52 35.42 2.44
CA ALA A 63 4.39 36.45 3.01
C ALA A 63 4.33 37.78 2.24
N ALA A 64 3.36 37.96 1.34
CA ALA A 64 3.30 39.09 0.41
C ALA A 64 1.95 39.82 0.37
N ARG A 65 1.20 39.89 1.48
CA ARG A 65 -0.06 40.66 1.56
C ARG A 65 -0.23 41.53 2.82
N SER A 66 0.87 41.87 3.50
CA SER A 66 0.84 42.76 4.67
C SER A 66 1.70 44.03 4.52
N SER A 67 1.89 44.51 3.29
CA SER A 67 2.52 45.82 3.04
C SER A 67 1.89 46.54 1.83
N ALA A 68 0.69 47.03 2.03
CA ALA A 68 0.15 48.22 1.36
C ALA A 68 -0.72 48.90 2.44
N ALA A 69 -0.17 49.86 3.19
CA ALA A 69 0.01 51.27 2.83
C ALA A 69 -1.33 51.97 2.56
#